data_AF-Q1WCK9-F1
#
_entry.id   AF-Q1WCK9-F1
#
_cell.length_a   1.000
_cell.length_b   1.000
_cell.length_c   1.000
_cell.angle_alpha   90.00
_cell.angle_beta   90.00
_cell.angle_gamma   90.00
#
_symmetry.space_group_name_H-M   'P 1'
#
loop_
_entity.id
_entity.type
_entity.pdbx_description
1 polymer ?
#
loop_
_entity_poly.entity_id
_entity_poly.type
_entity_poly.pdbx_seq_one_letter_code
_entity_poly.pdbx_strand_id
1 'polypeptide(L)' 'SCVEEVDAAMKARPHKVDGRLVEPKRAVSREDSNKPFAHTTVKKIFVGGIKEDTEEG' A
#
# COMPACT_ATOMS: atom_id res chain seq x y z
N SER A 1 -13.65 6.85 9.57
CA SER A 1 -13.13 6.56 8.22
C SER A 1 -13.18 5.07 7.99
N CYS A 2 -13.88 4.62 6.97
CA CYS A 2 -13.99 3.18 6.67
C CYS A 2 -12.84 2.76 5.74
N VAL A 3 -12.19 1.64 6.06
CA VAL A 3 -11.13 1.05 5.22
C VAL A 3 -11.69 0.69 3.83
N GLU A 4 -12.96 0.29 3.78
CA GLU A 4 -13.68 -0.06 2.54
C GLU A 4 -13.74 1.09 1.52
N GLU A 5 -13.98 2.33 1.97
CA GLU A 5 -14.01 3.51 1.09
C GLU A 5 -12.62 3.78 0.49
N VAL A 6 -11.57 3.60 1.28
CA VAL A 6 -10.18 3.76 0.84
C VAL A 6 -9.83 2.67 -0.17
N ASP A 7 -10.26 1.43 0.04
CA ASP A 7 -10.02 0.33 -0.88
C ASP A 7 -10.78 0.50 -2.20
N ALA A 8 -12.05 0.93 -2.15
CA ALA A 8 -12.82 1.27 -3.33
C ALA A 8 -12.13 2.37 -4.16
N ALA A 9 -11.64 3.43 -3.50
CA ALA A 9 -10.87 4.48 -4.16
C ALA A 9 -9.58 3.92 -4.76
N MET A 10 -8.78 3.15 -4.02
CA MET A 10 -7.53 2.57 -4.54
C MET A 10 -7.75 1.63 -5.73
N LYS A 11 -8.90 0.94 -5.79
CA LYS A 11 -9.29 0.08 -6.92
C LYS A 11 -9.70 0.88 -8.15
N ALA A 12 -10.28 2.06 -7.96
CA ALA A 12 -10.74 2.95 -9.04
C ALA A 12 -9.62 3.73 -9.76
N ARG A 13 -8.35 3.28 -9.66
CA ARG A 13 -7.23 3.86 -10.42
C ARG A 13 -7.46 3.65 -11.94
N PRO A 14 -7.07 4.61 -12.80
CA PRO A 14 -6.33 5.85 -12.51
C PRO A 14 -7.20 7.03 -12.05
N HIS A 15 -6.63 7.94 -11.24
CA HIS A 15 -7.34 9.12 -10.72
C HIS A 15 -6.90 10.39 -11.44
N LYS A 16 -7.87 11.26 -11.77
CA LYS A 16 -7.63 12.57 -12.38
C LYS A 16 -8.20 13.66 -11.49
N VAL A 17 -7.35 14.56 -11.01
CA VAL A 17 -7.69 15.70 -10.14
C VAL A 17 -7.21 16.96 -10.83
N ASP A 18 -8.09 17.95 -11.03
CA ASP A 18 -7.77 19.21 -11.70
C ASP A 18 -7.07 19.04 -13.06
N GLY A 19 -7.48 18.03 -13.82
CA GLY A 19 -6.86 17.72 -15.12
C GLY A 19 -5.59 16.88 -15.04
N ARG A 20 -4.98 16.70 -13.86
CA ARG A 20 -3.73 15.96 -13.66
C ARG A 20 -3.99 14.53 -13.20
N LEU A 21 -3.30 13.58 -13.84
CA LEU A 21 -3.25 12.19 -13.36
C LEU A 21 -2.47 12.14 -12.05
N VAL A 22 -3.08 11.62 -10.99
CA VAL A 22 -2.43 11.46 -9.69
C VAL A 22 -2.23 9.98 -9.38
N GLU A 23 -1.15 9.68 -8.65
CA GLU A 23 -0.85 8.34 -8.16
C GLU A 23 -1.25 8.25 -6.68
N PRO A 24 -2.45 7.75 -6.35
CA PRO A 24 -2.86 7.61 -4.97
C PRO A 24 -2.03 6.55 -4.25
N LYS A 25 -1.59 6.85 -3.03
CA LYS A 25 -0.81 5.97 -2.15
C LYS A 25 -1.47 5.91 -0.78
N ARG A 26 -1.37 4.76 -0.10
CA ARG A 26 -1.81 4.67 1.30
C ARG A 26 -0.87 5.52 2.15
N ALA A 27 -1.43 6.27 3.10
CA ALA A 27 -0.64 7.08 4.00
C ALA A 27 0.23 6.17 4.87
N VAL A 28 1.49 6.58 5.04
CA VAL A 28 2.43 5.93 5.96
C VAL A 28 2.35 6.67 7.29
N SER A 29 2.30 5.94 8.40
CA SER A 29 2.35 6.52 9.73
C SER A 29 3.62 7.36 9.91
N ARG A 30 3.54 8.45 10.66
CA ARG A 30 4.66 9.38 10.84
C ARG A 30 5.92 8.71 11.41
N GLU A 31 5.74 7.72 12.28
CA GLU A 31 6.82 6.91 12.85
C GLU A 31 7.52 6.07 11.77
N ASP A 32 6.74 5.43 10.89
CA ASP A 32 7.23 4.62 9.79
C ASP A 32 7.80 5.46 8.65
N SER A 33 7.38 6.71 8.46
CA SER A 33 7.91 7.61 7.41
C SER A 33 9.42 7.81 7.47
N ASN A 34 10.03 7.69 8.65
CA ASN A 34 11.48 7.80 8.82
C ASN A 34 12.24 6.52 8.44
N LYS A 35 11.54 5.38 8.25
CA LYS A 35 12.20 4.13 7.90
C LYS A 35 12.70 4.18 6.45
N PRO A 36 13.90 3.63 6.18
CA PRO A 36 14.31 3.40 4.80
C PRO A 36 13.23 2.52 4.14
N PHE A 37 12.87 2.86 2.90
CA PHE A 37 11.81 2.22 2.11
C PHE A 37 10.36 2.58 2.42
N ALA A 38 10.07 3.41 3.43
CA ALA A 38 8.70 3.77 3.81
C ALA A 38 7.85 4.36 2.66
N HIS A 39 8.48 5.19 1.82
CA HIS A 39 7.83 5.81 0.66
C HIS A 39 8.09 5.05 -0.67
N THR A 40 8.72 3.87 -0.61
CA THR A 40 9.04 3.08 -1.81
C THR A 40 7.82 2.30 -2.26
N THR A 41 7.50 2.38 -3.55
CA THR A 41 6.43 1.57 -4.15
C THR A 41 7.01 0.22 -4.56
N VAL A 42 6.76 -0.82 -3.75
CA VAL A 42 7.16 -2.19 -4.03
C VAL A 42 5.94 -3.04 -4.43
N LYS A 43 6.15 -4.01 -5.33
CA LYS A 43 5.11 -4.99 -5.73
C LYS A 43 5.19 -6.30 -4.96
N LYS A 44 6.21 -6.47 -4.12
CA LYS A 44 6.50 -7.69 -3.36
C LYS A 44 6.71 -7.32 -1.90
N ILE A 45 6.35 -8.23 -1.01
CA ILE A 45 6.58 -8.12 0.43
C ILE A 45 7.54 -9.22 0.87
N PHE A 46 8.32 -8.95 1.90
CA PHE A 46 9.09 -9.98 2.60
C PHE A 46 8.23 -10.53 3.74
N VAL A 47 8.09 -11.85 3.80
CA VAL A 47 7.38 -12.55 4.87
C VAL A 47 8.41 -13.43 5.59
N GLY A 48 8.82 -13.02 6.79
CA GLY A 48 9.76 -13.76 7.63
C GLY A 48 9.06 -14.39 8.83
N GLY A 49 9.69 -15.40 9.44
CA GLY A 49 9.16 -16.05 10.65
C GLY A 49 8.03 -17.06 10.39
N ILE A 50 7.86 -17.52 9.15
CA ILE A 50 6.95 -18.62 8.81
C ILE A 50 7.54 -19.95 9.32
N LYS A 51 6.67 -20.84 9.84
CA LYS A 51 7.07 -22.21 10.19
C LYS A 51 7.30 -23.01 8.91
N GLU A 52 8.15 -24.04 8.98
CA GLU A 52 8.47 -24.91 7.84
C GLU A 52 7.23 -25.59 7.22
N ASP A 53 6.14 -25.71 7.98
CA ASP A 53 4.86 -26.31 7.55
C ASP A 53 3.93 -25.32 6.78
N THR A 54 4.40 -24.10 6.49
CA THR A 54 3.57 -23.09 5.81
C THR A 54 3.66 -23.26 4.28
N GLU A 55 2.60 -23.78 3.65
CA GLU A 55 2.46 -23.89 2.19
C GLU A 55 1.37 -22.93 1.65
N GLU A 56 1.45 -22.57 0.37
CA GLU A 56 0.38 -21.85 -0.35
C GLU A 56 -0.78 -22.81 -0.59
N GLY A 57 -1.82 -22.73 0.25
CA GLY A 57 -3.06 -23.52 0.16
C GLY A 57 -4.21 -22.80 -0.53
#